data_AF-A0A238H5T4-F1
#
_entry.id   AF-A0A238H5T4-F1
#
_cell.length_a   1.000
_cell.length_b   1.000
_cell.length_c   1.000
_cell.angle_alpha   90.00
_cell.angle_beta   90.00
_cell.angle_gamma   90.00
#
_symmetry.space_group_name_H-M   'P 1'
#
loop_
_entity.id
_entity.type
_entity.pdbx_description
1 polymer ?
#
loop_
_entity_poly.entity_id
_entity_poly.type
_entity_poly.pdbx_seq_one_letter_code
_entity_poly.pdbx_strand_id
1 'polypeptide(L)' 'MAESFVKTIKHNYVAYMDKRNVTIALSRLAVAFDHYNERHPHKALKYRSPREFRRATVSST' A
#
# COMPACT_ATOMS: atom_id res chain seq x y z
N MET A 1 -6.43 -12.06 1.94
CA MET A 1 -5.68 -10.97 1.29
C MET A 1 -6.37 -9.62 1.38
N ALA A 2 -7.67 -9.53 1.07
CA ALA A 2 -8.41 -8.26 1.21
C ALA A 2 -8.46 -7.76 2.67
N GLU A 3 -8.71 -8.66 3.63
CA GLU A 3 -8.79 -8.27 5.05
C GLU A 3 -7.45 -7.75 5.60
N SER A 4 -6.35 -8.45 5.36
CA SER A 4 -5.01 -8.02 5.76
C SER A 4 -4.63 -6.69 5.11
N PHE A 5 -5.01 -6.46 3.85
CA PHE A 5 -4.82 -5.18 3.18
C PHE A 5 -5.56 -4.05 3.91
N VAL A 6 -6.86 -4.21 4.15
CA VAL A 6 -7.67 -3.18 4.84
C VAL A 6 -7.11 -2.91 6.24
N LYS A 7 -6.70 -3.96 6.98
CA LYS A 7 -6.08 -3.83 8.30
C LYS A 7 -4.80 -3.01 8.24
N THR A 8 -3.89 -3.31 7.30
CA THR A 8 -2.64 -2.56 7.11
C THR A 8 -2.89 -1.11 6.72
N ILE A 9 -3.81 -0.84 5.79
CA ILE A 9 -4.15 0.53 5.37
C ILE A 9 -4.72 1.31 6.55
N LYS A 10 -5.69 0.74 7.28
CA LYS A 10 -6.31 1.41 8.42
C LYS A 10 -5.30 1.68 9.56
N HIS A 11 -4.54 0.66 9.95
CA HIS A 11 -3.65 0.75 11.10
C HIS A 11 -2.39 1.58 10.82
N ASN A 12 -1.70 1.32 9.71
CA ASN A 12 -0.36 1.90 9.49
C ASN A 12 -0.40 3.25 8.77
N TYR A 13 -1.50 3.57 8.07
CA TYR A 13 -1.58 4.80 7.27
C TYR A 13 -2.73 5.69 7.74
N VAL A 14 -3.96 5.17 7.75
CA VAL A 14 -5.15 5.98 8.10
C VAL A 14 -5.09 6.47 9.53
N ALA A 15 -4.60 5.66 10.47
CA ALA A 15 -4.48 6.06 11.87
C ALA A 15 -3.57 7.30 12.05
N TYR A 16 -2.53 7.44 11.23
CA TYR A 16 -1.47 8.44 11.39
C TYR A 16 -1.53 9.60 10.38
N MET A 17 -2.40 9.56 9.37
CA MET A 17 -2.51 10.66 8.42
C MET A 17 -3.41 11.81 8.91
N ASP A 18 -3.10 13.01 8.42
CA ASP A 18 -3.94 14.20 8.60
C ASP A 18 -5.28 14.04 7.87
N LYS A 19 -6.37 14.27 8.61
CA LYS A 19 -7.75 14.09 8.17
C LYS A 19 -8.60 15.35 8.38
N ARG A 20 -7.97 16.51 8.63
CA ARG A 20 -8.68 17.76 8.97
C ARG A 20 -9.60 18.28 7.87
N ASN A 21 -9.35 17.91 6.61
CA ASN A 21 -10.18 18.25 5.46
C ASN A 21 -10.23 17.06 4.49
N VAL A 22 -11.36 16.86 3.81
CA VAL A 22 -11.56 15.82 2.79
C VAL A 22 -10.47 15.86 1.72
N THR A 23 -10.10 17.03 1.20
CA THR A 23 -9.06 17.17 0.16
C THR A 23 -7.70 16.69 0.69
N ILE A 24 -7.37 17.00 1.94
CA ILE A 24 -6.14 16.53 2.59
C ILE A 24 -6.22 15.03 2.83
N ALA A 25 -7.34 14.51 3.35
CA ALA A 25 -7.51 13.08 3.60
C ALA A 25 -7.38 12.24 2.31
N LEU A 26 -7.96 12.71 1.20
CA LEU A 26 -7.87 12.03 -0.09
C LEU A 26 -6.44 12.04 -0.65
N SER A 27 -5.74 13.18 -0.58
CA SER A 27 -4.34 13.24 -1.02
C SER A 27 -3.43 12.34 -0.18
N ARG A 28 -3.64 12.26 1.13
CA ARG A 28 -2.88 11.36 2.02
C ARG A 28 -3.21 9.89 1.77
N LEU A 29 -4.46 9.58 1.43
CA LEU A 29 -4.86 8.22 1.07
C LEU A 29 -4.19 7.77 -0.24
N ALA A 30 -4.10 8.64 -1.24
CA ALA A 30 -3.36 8.35 -2.48
C ALA A 30 -1.89 8.03 -2.19
N VAL A 31 -1.22 8.88 -1.37
CA VAL A 31 0.16 8.64 -0.94
C VAL A 31 0.31 7.33 -0.18
N ALA A 32 -0.65 6.97 0.67
CA ALA A 32 -0.64 5.70 1.39
C ALA A 32 -0.71 4.48 0.45
N PHE A 33 -1.56 4.55 -0.57
CA PHE A 33 -1.65 3.48 -1.57
C PHE A 33 -0.38 3.36 -2.40
N ASP A 34 0.23 4.46 -2.82
CA ASP A 34 1.50 4.43 -3.54
C ASP A 34 2.61 3.83 -2.68
N HIS A 35 2.70 4.25 -1.42
CA HIS A 35 3.69 3.72 -0.49
C HIS A 35 3.48 2.21 -0.24
N TYR A 36 2.24 1.77 -0.04
CA TYR A 36 1.91 0.35 0.10
C TYR A 36 2.35 -0.44 -1.14
N ASN A 37 1.99 0.05 -2.33
CA ASN A 37 2.24 -0.64 -3.59
C ASN A 37 3.72 -0.67 -4.00
N GLU A 38 4.50 0.37 -3.68
CA GLU A 38 5.91 0.45 -4.06
C GLU A 38 6.86 -0.11 -3.00
N ARG A 39 6.53 0.00 -1.70
CA ARG A 39 7.51 -0.25 -0.62
C ARG A 39 7.12 -1.30 0.41
N HIS A 40 5.84 -1.64 0.57
CA HIS A 40 5.44 -2.52 1.66
C HIS A 40 5.83 -3.98 1.38
N PRO A 41 6.68 -4.62 2.20
CA PRO A 41 7.12 -5.98 1.95
C PRO A 41 6.03 -6.98 2.35
N HIS A 42 5.74 -7.94 1.47
CA HIS A 42 4.77 -9.00 1.74
C HIS A 42 5.42 -10.37 1.80
N LYS A 43 5.25 -11.09 2.92
CA LYS A 43 5.77 -12.46 3.09
C LYS A 43 5.33 -13.39 1.95
N ALA A 44 4.06 -13.34 1.55
CA ALA A 44 3.52 -14.13 0.44
C ALA A 44 4.13 -13.76 -0.93
N LEU A 45 4.64 -12.53 -1.08
CA LEU A 45 5.31 -12.05 -2.29
C LEU A 45 6.83 -12.19 -2.23
N LYS A 46 7.36 -13.11 -1.40
CA LYS A 46 8.80 -13.28 -1.16
C LYS A 46 9.45 -11.98 -0.66
N TYR A 47 8.75 -11.26 0.23
CA TYR A 47 9.15 -9.97 0.78
C TYR A 47 9.30 -8.82 -0.23
N ARG A 48 8.76 -8.98 -1.44
CA ARG A 48 8.66 -7.89 -2.43
C ARG A 48 7.42 -7.04 -2.17
N SER A 49 7.46 -5.80 -2.66
CA SER A 49 6.28 -4.96 -2.76
C SER A 49 5.33 -5.44 -3.87
N PRO A 50 4.04 -5.05 -3.85
CA PRO A 50 3.10 -5.43 -4.89
C PRO A 50 3.56 -5.06 -6.30
N ARG A 51 4.15 -3.87 -6.50
CA ARG A 51 4.64 -3.43 -7.81
C ARG A 51 5.92 -4.13 -8.22
N GLU A 52 6.85 -4.37 -7.29
CA GLU A 52 8.04 -5.16 -7.57
C GLU A 52 7.69 -6.58 -8.01
N PHE A 53 6.74 -7.22 -7.31
CA PHE A 53 6.26 -8.54 -7.68
C PHE A 53 5.62 -8.56 -9.08
N ARG A 54 4.79 -7.56 -9.41
CA ARG A 54 4.22 -7.41 -10.76
C ARG A 54 5.29 -7.19 -11.84
N ARG A 55 6.28 -6.34 -11.61
CA ARG A 55 7.38 -6.10 -12.57
C ARG A 55 8.19 -7.37 -12.80
N ALA A 56 8.50 -8.12 -11.74
CA ALA A 56 9.25 -9.37 -11.83
C ALA A 56 8.49 -10.49 -12.57
N THR A 57 7.17 -10.56 -12.39
CA THR A 57 6.33 -11.55 -13.07
C THR A 57 6.17 -11.24 -14.56
N VAL A 58 6.00 -9.97 -14.92
CA VAL A 58 5.95 -9.52 -16.33
C VAL A 58 7.28 -9.78 -17.04
N SER A 59 8.42 -9.58 -16.38
CA SER A 59 9.74 -9.83 -16.97
C SER A 59 10.08 -11.33 -17.13
N SER A 60 9.30 -12.22 -16.55
CA SER A 60 9.51 -13.68 -16.63
C SER A 60 8.63 -14.36 -17.70
N THR A 61 7.87 -13.56 -18.45
CA THR A 61 7.04 -13.98 -19.59
C THR A 61 7.67 -13.47 -20.87
#